data_AF-A0A2W6NHQ4-F1
#
_entry.id   AF-A0A2W6NHQ4-F1
#
_cell.length_a   1.000
_cell.length_b   1.000
_cell.length_c   1.000
_cell.angle_alpha   90.00
_cell.angle_beta   90.00
_cell.angle_gamma   90.00
#
_symmetry.space_group_name_H-M   'P 1'
#
loop_
_entity.id
_entity.type
_entity.pdbx_description
1 polymer ?
#
loop_
_entity_poly.entity_id
_entity_poly.type
_entity_poly.pdbx_seq_one_letter_code
_entity_poly.pdbx_strand_id
1 'polypeptide(L)' 'MTVMLVRALGLPVDSKSTLTFEDAEQVPAWAVPYISAAYHAGLVKGTGNNKFNPQAQATRAEVVTLLISASELQPKP' A
#
# COMPACT_ATOMS: atom_id res chain seq x y z
N MET A 1 -4.90 -1.26 -5.88
CA MET A 1 -5.52 -0.32 -4.91
C MET A 1 -4.50 0.54 -4.18
N THR A 2 -3.45 -0.03 -3.59
CA THR A 2 -2.43 0.67 -2.76
C THR A 2 -1.87 1.95 -3.37
N VAL A 3 -1.57 1.93 -4.68
CA VAL A 3 -1.06 3.12 -5.39
C VAL A 3 -2.03 4.30 -5.36
N MET A 4 -3.34 4.06 -5.51
CA MET A 4 -4.34 5.12 -5.43
C MET A 4 -4.38 5.74 -4.04
N LEU A 5 -4.26 4.92 -3.00
CA LEU A 5 -4.27 5.38 -1.61
C LEU A 5 -3.06 6.27 -1.29
N VAL A 6 -1.87 5.82 -1.71
CA VAL A 6 -0.60 6.56 -1.53
C VAL A 6 -0.66 7.92 -2.25
N ARG A 7 -1.24 7.95 -3.45
CA ARG A 7 -1.46 9.20 -4.20
C ARG A 7 -2.48 10.11 -3.53
N ALA A 8 -3.61 9.56 -3.07
CA ALA A 8 -4.65 10.34 -2.40
C ALA A 8 -4.17 10.97 -1.09
N LEU A 9 -3.28 10.28 -0.38
CA LEU A 9 -2.67 10.75 0.86
C LEU A 9 -1.43 11.65 0.64
N GLY A 10 -0.95 11.80 -0.59
CA GLY A 10 0.25 12.57 -0.89
C GLY A 10 1.51 12.06 -0.19
N LEU A 11 1.59 10.74 0.07
CA LEU A 11 2.73 10.17 0.80
C LEU A 11 4.03 10.27 -0.02
N PRO A 12 5.17 10.55 0.65
CA PRO A 12 6.46 10.56 -0.02
C PRO A 12 6.79 9.16 -0.54
N VAL A 13 7.17 9.08 -1.80
CA VAL A 13 7.57 7.84 -2.49
C VAL A 13 9.02 7.95 -2.92
N ASP A 14 9.84 6.98 -2.52
CA ASP A 14 11.23 6.88 -2.97
C ASP A 14 11.30 5.89 -4.13
N SER A 15 11.75 6.35 -5.30
CA SER A 15 11.87 5.51 -6.51
C SER A 15 12.95 4.42 -6.39
N LYS A 16 13.83 4.49 -5.39
CA LYS A 16 14.87 3.48 -5.12
C LYS A 16 14.44 2.45 -4.07
N SER A 17 13.21 2.53 -3.57
CA SER A 17 12.73 1.59 -2.56
C SER A 17 12.55 0.17 -3.12
N THR A 18 12.77 -0.81 -2.24
CA THR A 18 12.64 -2.24 -2.54
C THR A 18 11.62 -2.87 -1.60
N LEU A 19 11.04 -3.99 -2.02
CA LEU A 19 10.14 -4.79 -1.22
C LEU A 19 10.86 -6.04 -0.72
N THR A 20 10.64 -6.42 0.54
CA THR A 20 11.22 -7.61 1.17
C THR A 20 10.28 -8.82 1.17
N PHE A 21 9.13 -8.69 0.49
CA PHE A 21 8.14 -9.77 0.37
C PHE A 21 8.62 -10.86 -0.58
N GLU A 22 8.30 -12.13 -0.30
CA GLU A 22 8.65 -13.27 -1.16
C GLU A 22 8.04 -13.20 -2.56
N ASP A 23 6.91 -12.51 -2.68
CA ASP A 23 6.20 -12.30 -3.93
C ASP A 23 6.41 -10.90 -4.53
N ALA A 24 7.47 -10.20 -4.11
CA ALA A 24 7.84 -8.89 -4.65
C ALA A 24 8.04 -8.91 -6.17
N GLU A 25 8.48 -10.03 -6.75
CA GLU A 25 8.65 -10.18 -8.20
C GLU A 25 7.32 -10.14 -8.98
N GLN A 26 6.20 -10.44 -8.32
CA GLN A 26 4.87 -10.36 -8.93
C GLN A 26 4.32 -8.92 -8.92
N VAL A 27 5.01 -8.01 -8.23
CA VAL A 27 4.65 -6.59 -8.17
C VAL A 27 5.23 -5.91 -9.41
N PRO A 28 4.42 -5.19 -10.20
CA PRO A 28 4.95 -4.35 -11.27
C PRO A 28 5.95 -3.33 -10.72
N ALA A 29 7.09 -3.14 -11.39
CA ALA A 29 8.17 -2.26 -10.93
C ALA A 29 7.71 -0.84 -10.57
N TRP A 30 6.74 -0.30 -11.30
CA TRP A 30 6.18 1.04 -11.02
C TRP A 30 5.39 1.11 -9.70
N ALA A 31 4.88 -0.01 -9.19
CA ALA A 31 4.06 -0.08 -7.98
C ALA A 31 4.88 -0.27 -6.70
N VAL A 32 6.10 -0.82 -6.83
CA VAL A 32 7.07 -1.03 -5.74
C VAL A 32 7.20 0.19 -4.82
N PRO A 33 7.49 1.40 -5.32
CA PRO A 33 7.71 2.55 -4.43
C PRO A 33 6.47 2.96 -3.65
N TYR A 34 5.29 2.78 -4.24
CA TYR A 34 4.03 3.08 -3.57
C TYR A 34 3.71 2.05 -2.50
N ILE A 35 3.95 0.77 -2.77
CA ILE A 35 3.71 -0.30 -1.79
C ILE A 35 4.67 -0.15 -0.60
N SER A 36 5.93 0.20 -0.86
CA SER A 36 6.90 0.51 0.20
C SER A 36 6.43 1.69 1.06
N ALA A 37 6.02 2.80 0.44
CA ALA A 37 5.51 3.96 1.17
C ALA A 37 4.27 3.62 2.02
N ALA A 38 3.31 2.88 1.46
CA ALA A 38 2.13 2.43 2.19
C ALA A 38 2.47 1.49 3.36
N TYR A 39 3.48 0.63 3.19
CA TYR A 39 3.95 -0.28 4.24
C TYR A 39 4.57 0.51 5.40
N HIS A 40 5.45 1.46 5.09
CA HIS A 40 6.06 2.34 6.09
C HIS A 40 5.03 3.25 6.79
N ALA A 41 3.99 3.69 6.08
CA ALA A 41 2.88 4.44 6.66
C ALA A 41 1.93 3.57 7.50
N GLY A 42 2.15 2.26 7.59
CA GLY A 42 1.30 1.33 8.34
C GLY A 42 -0.06 1.05 7.70
N LEU A 43 -0.28 1.50 6.47
CA LEU A 43 -1.54 1.34 5.73
C LEU A 43 -1.70 -0.07 5.17
N VAL A 44 -0.60 -0.73 4.82
CA VAL A 44 -0.60 -2.12 4.35
C VAL A 44 0.43 -2.94 5.12
N LYS A 45 0.09 -4.18 5.45
CA LYS A 45 0.99 -5.10 6.20
C LYS A 45 1.29 -6.39 5.45
N GLY A 46 0.72 -6.57 4.25
CA GLY A 46 0.71 -7.84 3.54
C GLY A 46 -0.30 -8.83 4.11
N THR A 47 -0.37 -10.02 3.53
CA THR A 47 -1.36 -11.06 3.87
C THR A 47 -0.84 -12.09 4.88
N GLY A 48 0.35 -11.89 5.44
CA GLY A 48 1.06 -12.86 6.27
C GLY A 48 2.01 -13.75 5.46
N ASN A 49 2.80 -14.59 6.15
CA ASN A 49 3.82 -15.47 5.56
C ASN A 49 4.82 -14.75 4.63
N ASN A 50 5.21 -13.51 4.99
CA ASN A 50 6.09 -12.66 4.19
C ASN A 50 5.60 -12.40 2.75
N LYS A 51 4.28 -12.38 2.52
CA LYS A 51 3.67 -12.09 1.22
C LYS A 51 2.84 -10.81 1.22
N PHE A 52 2.92 -10.08 0.13
CA PHE A 52 2.06 -8.92 -0.14
C PHE A 52 0.77 -9.30 -0.89
N ASN A 53 0.86 -10.31 -1.75
CA ASN A 53 -0.18 -10.83 -2.64
C ASN A 53 -0.73 -9.77 -3.61
N PRO A 54 0.08 -9.27 -4.57
CA PRO A 54 -0.33 -8.18 -5.47
C PRO A 54 -1.49 -8.54 -6.40
N GLN A 55 -1.74 -9.83 -6.63
CA GLN A 55 -2.82 -10.33 -7.47
C GLN A 55 -4.11 -10.60 -6.68
N ALA A 56 -4.08 -10.48 -5.35
CA ALA A 56 -5.27 -10.62 -4.54
C ALA A 56 -6.32 -9.60 -4.99
N GLN A 57 -7.55 -10.08 -5.17
CA GLN A 57 -8.67 -9.19 -5.37
C GLN A 57 -8.96 -8.46 -4.06
N ALA A 58 -8.87 -7.13 -4.09
CA ALA A 58 -9.31 -6.32 -2.98
C ALA A 58 -10.83 -6.40 -2.87
N THR A 59 -11.32 -6.77 -1.70
CA THR A 59 -12.75 -6.73 -1.40
C THR A 59 -13.20 -5.29 -1.17
N ARG A 60 -14.50 -5.00 -1.40
CA ARG A 60 -15.08 -3.68 -1.11
C ARG A 60 -14.90 -3.29 0.36
N ALA A 61 -14.96 -4.25 1.27
CA ALA A 61 -14.76 -4.03 2.70
C ALA A 61 -13.33 -3.57 3.01
N GLU A 62 -12.31 -4.22 2.43
CA GLU A 62 -10.91 -3.81 2.60
C GLU A 62 -10.64 -2.42 2.02
N VAL A 63 -11.23 -2.10 0.86
CA VAL A 63 -11.13 -0.77 0.26
C VAL A 63 -11.71 0.30 1.18
N VAL A 64 -12.90 0.06 1.74
CA VAL A 64 -13.57 1.02 2.64
C VAL A 64 -12.79 1.20 3.94
N THR A 65 -12.30 0.13 4.55
CA THR A 65 -11.47 0.21 5.76
C THR A 65 -10.23 1.06 5.53
N LEU A 66 -9.53 0.84 4.40
CA LEU A 66 -8.35 1.63 4.06
C LEU A 66 -8.68 3.10 3.79
N LEU A 67 -9.81 3.40 3.16
CA LEU A 67 -10.26 4.78 2.91
C LEU A 67 -10.65 5.50 4.22
N ILE A 68 -11.27 4.81 5.17
CA ILE A 68 -11.61 5.36 6.48
C ILE A 68 -10.33 5.68 7.24
N SER A 69 -9.40 4.71 7.34
CA SER A 69 -8.10 4.91 8.00
C SER A 69 -7.27 6.03 7.34
N ALA A 70 -7.32 6.14 6.01
CA ALA A 70 -6.70 7.24 5.28
C ALA A 70 -7.33 8.61 5.63
N SER A 71 -8.65 8.67 5.76
CA SER A 71 -9.37 9.90 6.12
C SER A 71 -9.09 10.34 7.55
N GLU A 72 -8.82 9.41 8.46
CA GLU A 72 -8.43 9.71 9.85
C GLU A 72 -6.98 10.21 9.98
N LEU A 73 -6.09 9.82 9.06
CA LEU A 73 -4.70 10.28 9.03
C LEU A 73 -4.54 11.71 8.53
N GLN A 74 -5.56 12.26 7.86
CA GLN A 74 -5.55 13.67 7.48
C GLN A 74 -5.92 14.53 8.71
N PRO A 75 -5.11 15.52 9.10
CA PRO A 75 -5.51 16.47 10.12
C PRO A 75 -6.81 17.15 9.65
N LYS A 76 -7.85 17.10 10.49
CA LYS A 76 -9.09 17.82 10.25
C LYS A 76 -8.76 19.32 10.04
N PRO A 77 -9.40 19.99 9.06
CA PRO A 77 -9.26 21.44 8.91
C PRO A 77 -9.75 22.18 10.16
#